data_AF-A0A357V3M0-F1
#
_entry.id   AF-A0A357V3M0-F1
#
_cell.length_a   1.000
_cell.length_b   1.000
_cell.length_c   1.000
_cell.angle_alpha   90.00
_cell.angle_beta   90.00
_cell.angle_gamma   90.00
#
_symmetry.space_group_name_H-M   'P 1'
#
loop_
_entity.id
_entity.type
_entity.pdbx_description
1 polymer ?
#
loop_
_entity_poly.entity_id
_entity_poly.type
_entity_poly.pdbx_seq_one_letter_code
_entity_poly.pdbx_strand_id
1 'polypeptide(L)' 'MNEVDVVDIGRNAMWVIIKVAGPIMFLGLVSGLIIALFQALTTIQEMTLTFVPKIIVIFIG' A
#
# COMPACT_ATOMS: atom_id res chain seq x y z
N MET A 1 24.90 20.31 -16.27
CA MET A 1 24.36 19.45 -15.20
C MET A 1 25.42 19.39 -14.13
N ASN A 2 25.21 20.12 -13.04
CA ASN A 2 26.11 20.16 -11.90
C ASN A 2 25.80 19.01 -10.94
N GLU A 3 26.72 18.67 -10.04
CA GLU A 3 26.54 17.60 -9.04
C GLU A 3 25.32 17.85 -8.14
N VAL A 4 25.01 19.12 -7.86
CA VAL A 4 23.84 19.56 -7.07
C VAL A 4 22.52 19.23 -7.79
N ASP A 5 22.46 19.40 -9.12
CA ASP A 5 21.24 19.13 -9.90
C ASP A 5 20.87 17.64 -9.85
N VAL A 6 21.87 16.76 -9.86
CA VAL A 6 21.67 15.30 -9.80
C VAL A 6 21.08 14.89 -8.45
N VAL A 7 21.55 15.49 -7.36
CA VAL A 7 21.04 15.24 -6.00
C VAL A 7 19.60 15.72 -5.86
N ASP A 8 19.26 16.88 -6.43
CA ASP A 8 17.90 17.42 -6.38
C ASP A 8 16.91 16.60 -7.20
N ILE A 9 17.33 16.08 -8.37
CA ILE A 9 16.52 15.15 -9.16
C ILE A 9 16.25 13.86 -8.36
N GLY A 10 17.28 13.29 -7.72
CA GLY A 10 17.12 12.09 -6.88
C GLY A 10 16.16 12.31 -5.71
N ARG A 11 16.24 13.48 -5.05
CA ARG A 11 15.32 13.86 -3.96
C ARG A 11 13.88 14.00 -4.45
N ASN A 12 13.68 14.65 -5.60
CA ASN A 12 12.36 14.80 -6.21
C ASN A 12 11.78 13.45 -6.64
N ALA A 13 12.60 12.55 -7.19
CA ALA A 13 12.17 11.20 -7.54
C ALA A 13 11.67 10.42 -6.31
N MET A 14 12.37 10.49 -5.18
CA MET A 14 11.90 9.87 -3.93
C MET A 14 10.56 10.45 -3.48
N TRP A 15 10.38 11.77 -3.55
CA TRP A 15 9.12 12.41 -3.20
C TRP A 15 7.96 11.99 -4.11
N VAL A 16 8.23 11.84 -5.41
CA VAL A 16 7.24 11.34 -6.36
C VAL A 16 6.85 9.90 -6.03
N ILE A 17 7.82 9.03 -5.75
CA ILE A 17 7.57 7.64 -5.36
C ILE A 17 6.68 7.58 -4.10
N ILE A 18 7.00 8.37 -3.07
CA ILE A 18 6.20 8.39 -1.84
C ILE A 18 4.77 8.87 -2.11
N LYS A 19 4.58 9.90 -2.95
CA LYS A 19 3.25 10.41 -3.30
C LYS A 19 2.42 9.41 -4.10
N VAL A 20 3.05 8.61 -4.95
CA VAL A 20 2.37 7.61 -5.79
C VAL A 20 2.12 6.30 -5.02
N ALA A 21 3.13 5.78 -4.32
CA ALA A 21 3.03 4.51 -3.60
C ALA A 21 2.33 4.64 -2.23
N GLY A 22 2.45 5.80 -1.58
CA GLY A 22 1.92 6.04 -0.24
C GLY A 22 0.42 5.74 -0.09
N PRO A 23 -0.46 6.27 -0.96
CA PRO A 23 -1.91 6.03 -0.87
C PRO A 23 -2.28 4.54 -1.02
N ILE A 24 -1.71 3.87 -2.02
CA ILE A 24 -1.98 2.45 -2.30
C ILE A 24 -1.46 1.57 -1.16
N MET A 25 -0.26 1.84 -0.64
CA MET A 25 0.27 1.13 0.52
C MET A 25 -0.58 1.33 1.76
N PHE A 26 -1.08 2.55 1.99
CA PHE A 26 -1.95 2.86 3.12
C PHE A 26 -3.28 2.09 3.04
N LEU A 27 -3.93 2.10 1.87
CA LEU A 27 -5.16 1.34 1.63
C LEU A 27 -4.95 -0.17 1.80
N GLY A 28 -3.85 -0.71 1.28
CA GLY A 28 -3.48 -2.12 1.45
C GLY A 28 -3.24 -2.49 2.92
N LEU A 29 -2.62 -1.60 3.70
CA LEU A 29 -2.34 -1.80 5.11
C LEU A 29 -3.62 -1.78 5.94
N VAL A 30 -4.47 -0.76 5.76
CA VAL A 30 -5.74 -0.64 6.50
C VAL A 30 -6.67 -1.81 6.21
N SER A 31 -6.85 -2.17 4.94
CA SER A 31 -7.70 -3.31 4.56
C SER A 31 -7.15 -4.64 5.07
N GLY A 32 -5.83 -4.85 4.97
CA GLY A 32 -5.18 -6.05 5.50
C GLY A 32 -5.35 -6.21 7.01
N LEU A 33 -5.22 -5.11 7.76
CA LEU A 33 -5.43 -5.08 9.21
C LEU A 33 -6.87 -5.44 9.59
N ILE A 34 -7.86 -4.83 8.93
CA ILE A 34 -9.28 -5.09 9.19
C ILE A 34 -9.60 -6.58 8.97
N ILE A 35 -9.13 -7.14 7.86
CA ILE A 35 -9.38 -8.54 7.51
C ILE A 35 -8.66 -9.47 8.49
N ALA A 36 -7.40 -9.20 8.84
CA ALA A 36 -6.65 -10.00 9.78
C ALA A 36 -7.31 -10.03 11.17
N LEU A 37 -7.83 -8.88 11.63
CA LEU A 37 -8.61 -8.80 12.87
C LEU A 37 -9.91 -9.60 12.76
N PHE A 38 -10.64 -9.49 11.66
CA PHE A 38 -11.88 -10.25 11.45
C PHE A 38 -11.63 -11.76 11.46
N GLN A 39 -10.57 -12.21 10.80
CA GLN A 39 -10.15 -13.61 10.77
C GLN A 39 -9.73 -14.11 12.16
N ALA A 40 -9.01 -13.29 12.92
CA ALA A 40 -8.61 -13.63 14.29
C ALA A 40 -9.80 -13.71 15.25
N LEU A 41 -10.74 -12.76 15.18
CA LEU A 41 -11.90 -12.70 16.08
C LEU A 41 -12.93 -13.80 15.79
N THR A 42 -13.10 -14.19 14.52
CA THR A 42 -14.09 -15.20 14.11
C THR A 42 -13.51 -16.60 13.98
N THR A 43 -12.18 -16.75 14.09
CA THR A 43 -11.43 -17.99 13.83
C THR A 43 -11.57 -18.55 12.40
N ILE A 44 -12.11 -17.74 11.47
CA ILE A 44 -12.26 -18.11 10.05
C ILE A 44 -10.95 -17.82 9.33
N GLN A 45 -10.17 -18.86 9.04
CA GLN A 45 -8.90 -18.77 8.30
C GLN A 45 -9.03 -19.20 6.84
N GLU A 46 -10.05 -18.69 6.15
CA GLU A 46 -10.23 -18.97 4.73
C GLU A 46 -9.36 -18.07 3.83
N MET A 47 -8.51 -18.68 3.01
CA MET A 47 -7.61 -17.95 2.10
C MET A 47 -8.34 -17.01 1.13
N THR A 48 -9.57 -17.35 0.74
CA THR A 48 -10.39 -16.56 -0.19
C THR A 48 -10.79 -15.20 0.40
N LEU A 49 -11.05 -15.17 1.71
CA LEU A 49 -11.52 -13.99 2.44
C LEU A 49 -10.41 -12.92 2.58
N THR A 50 -9.14 -13.33 2.50
CA THR A 50 -8.00 -12.41 2.44
C THR A 50 -7.76 -11.87 1.03
N PHE A 51 -8.11 -12.64 -0.01
CA PHE A 51 -7.72 -12.36 -1.39
C PHE A 51 -8.68 -11.40 -2.08
N VAL A 52 -9.99 -11.65 -1.98
CA VAL A 52 -11.02 -10.86 -2.69
C VAL A 52 -11.05 -9.39 -2.24
N PRO A 53 -11.13 -9.07 -0.93
CA PRO A 53 -11.20 -7.67 -0.51
C PRO A 53 -9.91 -6.90 -0.82
N LYS A 54 -8.75 -7.56 -0.74
CA LYS A 54 -7.46 -6.95 -1.08
C LYS A 54 -7.40 -6.53 -2.55
N ILE A 55 -7.91 -7.34 -3.47
CA ILE A 55 -7.99 -6.99 -4.91
C ILE A 55 -8.89 -5.77 -5.11
N ILE A 56 -10.07 -5.74 -4.48
CA ILE A 56 -11.02 -4.64 -4.63
C ILE A 56 -10.41 -3.32 -4.14
N VAL A 57 -9.71 -3.36 -3.01
CA VAL A 57 -9.08 -2.16 -2.42
C VAL A 57 -7.95 -1.63 -3.30
N ILE A 58 -7.12 -2.51 -3.88
CA ILE A 58 -6.05 -2.12 -4.81
C ILE A 58 -6.61 -1.61 -6.13
N PHE A 59 -7.74 -2.16 -6.60
CA PHE A 59 -8.35 -1.77 -7.87
C PHE A 59 -9.05 -0.41 -7.81
N ILE A 60 -9.61 -0.03 -6.66
CA ILE A 60 -10.27 1.26 -6.44
C ILE A 60 -9.27 2.35 -6.04
N GLY A 61 -8.16 1.96 -5.41
CA GLY A 61 -7.15 2.84 -4.80
C GLY A 61 -6.04 3.33 -5.70
#